data_AF-A0A1B6JZJ8-F1
#
_entry.id   AF-A0A1B6JZJ8-F1
#
_cell.length_a   1.000
_cell.length_b   1.000
_cell.length_c   1.000
_cell.angle_alpha   90.00
_cell.angle_beta   90.00
_cell.angle_gamma   90.00
#
_symmetry.space_group_name_H-M   'P 1'
#
loop_
_entity.id
_entity.type
_entity.pdbx_description
1 polymer ?
#
loop_
_entity_poly.entity_id
_entity_poly.type
_entity_poly.pdbx_seq_one_letter_code
_entity_poly.pdbx_strand_id
1 'polypeptide(L)'
;MSENTIYKFFTPVSNQKKRQRSNSSPISASDNLNMDSEKVGEMSLGQLMSGLEAMLDKKLANLVTKEDLGVVTSRLVVLESENKEMKVKLCQIIEENKIIQNKLVDMEARGRRNNLVFKGLKWNSSGNTDF
;
A
#
# COMPACT_ATOMS: atom_id res chain seq x y z
N MET A 1 -16.58 2.00 1.78
CA MET A 1 -15.65 3.13 2.01
C MET A 1 -16.42 4.40 1.66
N SER A 2 -16.89 5.13 2.65
CA SER A 2 -17.80 6.27 2.47
C SER A 2 -17.13 7.43 1.73
N GLU A 3 -17.81 8.02 0.76
CA GLU A 3 -17.39 9.17 -0.08
C GLU A 3 -17.01 10.44 0.71
N ASN A 4 -17.28 10.47 2.02
CA ASN A 4 -17.05 11.62 2.91
C ASN A 4 -15.58 11.90 3.27
N THR A 5 -14.63 11.02 2.94
CA THR A 5 -13.23 11.21 3.38
C THR A 5 -12.40 12.09 2.46
N ILE A 6 -12.76 12.16 1.16
CA ILE A 6 -11.97 12.88 0.15
C ILE A 6 -12.11 14.40 0.30
N TYR A 7 -13.31 14.88 0.64
CA TYR A 7 -13.59 16.31 0.77
C TYR A 7 -12.78 17.01 1.86
N LYS A 8 -12.28 16.28 2.86
CA LYS A 8 -11.42 16.84 3.93
C LYS A 8 -10.08 17.36 3.42
N PHE A 9 -9.60 16.86 2.28
CA PHE A 9 -8.30 17.25 1.71
C PHE A 9 -8.38 18.42 0.73
N PHE A 10 -9.59 18.78 0.27
CA PHE A 10 -9.80 19.81 -0.75
C PHE A 10 -10.60 21.03 -0.26
N THR A 11 -11.02 21.06 1.00
CA THR A 11 -11.61 22.27 1.58
C THR A 11 -10.53 23.30 1.90
N PRO A 12 -10.60 24.52 1.33
CA PRO A 12 -9.66 25.59 1.65
C PRO A 12 -9.77 25.97 3.13
N VAL A 13 -8.67 25.84 3.86
CA VAL A 13 -8.58 26.15 5.29
C VAL A 13 -8.54 27.69 5.45
N SER A 14 -9.72 28.32 5.57
CA SER A 14 -9.82 29.79 5.57
C SER A 14 -9.49 30.46 6.92
N ASN A 15 -9.31 29.71 8.01
CA ASN A 15 -9.21 30.26 9.37
C ASN A 15 -7.94 29.85 10.13
N GLN A 16 -6.76 29.97 9.52
CA GLN A 16 -5.50 29.91 10.26
C GLN A 16 -4.84 31.28 10.31
N LYS A 17 -4.52 31.76 11.53
CA LYS A 17 -3.64 32.90 11.77
C LYS A 17 -2.42 32.77 10.87
N LYS A 18 -2.20 33.74 9.96
CA LYS A 18 -1.00 33.82 9.11
C LYS A 18 0.24 33.58 9.98
N ARG A 19 0.93 32.45 9.79
CA ARG A 19 2.23 32.22 10.43
C ARG A 19 3.17 33.31 9.90
N GLN A 20 3.53 34.26 10.76
CA GLN A 20 4.62 35.18 10.46
C GLN A 20 5.89 34.34 10.32
N ARG A 21 6.52 34.41 9.14
CA ARG A 21 7.90 33.99 8.98
C ARG A 21 8.74 34.96 9.80
N SER A 22 9.43 34.46 10.82
CA SER A 22 10.51 35.21 11.44
C SER A 22 11.55 35.47 10.36
N ASN A 23 11.66 36.72 9.93
CA ASN A 23 12.81 37.19 9.16
C ASN A 23 14.03 37.13 10.09
N SER A 24 14.67 35.97 10.16
CA SER A 24 16.04 35.90 10.66
C SER A 24 16.91 36.51 9.57
N SER A 25 17.24 37.80 9.71
CA SER A 25 18.38 38.39 9.01
C SER A 25 19.59 37.50 9.26
N PRO A 26 20.42 37.21 8.24
CA PRO A 26 21.60 36.41 8.47
C PRO A 26 22.51 37.19 9.42
N ILE A 27 22.93 36.51 10.49
CA ILE A 27 24.03 36.94 11.35
C ILE A 27 25.21 37.31 10.46
N SER A 28 25.74 38.52 10.64
CA SER A 28 26.96 39.01 10.01
C SER A 28 28.15 38.15 10.45
N ALA A 29 28.30 36.97 9.85
CA ALA A 29 29.53 36.22 9.90
C ALA A 29 30.52 36.96 9.01
N SER A 30 31.43 37.73 9.62
CA SER A 30 32.67 38.16 9.01
C SER A 30 33.58 36.94 8.83
N ASP A 31 33.14 35.99 8.02
CA ASP A 31 34.03 35.00 7.44
C ASP A 31 34.54 35.62 6.15
N ASN A 32 35.85 35.81 6.07
CA ASN A 32 36.55 36.11 4.83
C ASN A 32 36.39 34.90 3.90
N LEU A 33 35.22 34.79 3.27
CA LEU A 33 35.04 33.99 2.08
C LEU A 33 35.86 34.70 1.00
N ASN A 34 37.08 34.22 0.82
CA ASN A 34 37.80 34.39 -0.41
C ASN A 34 36.96 33.69 -1.50
N MET A 35 35.93 34.39 -1.97
CA MET A 35 35.31 34.11 -3.25
C MET A 35 36.41 34.39 -4.26
N ASP A 36 37.11 33.33 -4.65
CA ASP A 36 37.86 33.34 -5.89
C ASP A 36 36.89 33.86 -6.94
N SER A 37 37.14 35.09 -7.38
CA SER A 37 36.41 35.76 -8.44
C SER A 37 36.78 35.05 -9.74
N GLU A 38 36.33 33.81 -9.91
CA GLU A 38 36.20 33.23 -11.23
C GLU A 38 35.28 34.17 -12.00
N LYS A 39 35.81 34.80 -13.05
CA LYS A 39 35.04 35.61 -13.97
C LYS A 39 33.86 34.76 -14.48
N VAL A 40 32.66 34.98 -13.94
CA VAL A 40 31.39 34.43 -14.46
C VAL A 40 30.97 35.14 -15.77
N GLY A 41 31.93 35.57 -16.59
CA GLY A 41 31.71 36.57 -17.64
C GLY A 41 32.20 36.19 -19.03
N GLU A 42 32.87 35.06 -19.21
CA GLU A 42 33.42 34.65 -20.51
C GLU A 42 32.78 33.36 -21.07
N MET A 43 31.52 33.10 -20.69
CA MET A 43 30.75 32.04 -21.32
C MET A 43 30.20 32.53 -22.65
N SER A 44 30.57 31.89 -23.75
CA SER A 44 29.95 32.21 -25.05
C SER A 44 28.45 31.91 -24.97
N LEU A 45 27.63 32.65 -25.72
CA LEU A 45 26.19 32.40 -25.76
C LEU A 45 25.87 30.93 -26.09
N GLY A 46 26.69 30.29 -26.93
CA GLY A 46 26.56 28.87 -27.25
C GLY A 46 26.82 27.94 -26.05
N GLN A 47 27.82 28.23 -25.22
CA GLN A 47 28.08 27.47 -24.00
C GLN A 47 26.95 27.65 -22.97
N LEU A 48 26.40 28.86 -22.85
CA LEU A 48 25.27 29.13 -21.96
C LEU A 48 24.02 28.37 -22.40
N MET A 49 23.70 28.40 -23.70
CA MET A 49 22.55 27.68 -24.26
C MET A 49 22.70 26.17 -24.10
N SER A 50 23.89 25.62 -24.34
CA SER A 50 24.17 24.19 -24.14
C SER A 50 24.07 23.77 -22.66
N GLY A 51 24.52 24.62 -21.73
CA GLY A 51 24.34 24.39 -20.30
C GLY A 51 22.87 24.41 -19.87
N LEU A 52 22.07 25.30 -20.46
CA LEU A 52 20.62 25.37 -20.24
C LEU A 52 19.90 24.15 -20.81
N GLU A 53 20.25 23.72 -22.02
CA GLU A 53 19.71 22.51 -22.67
C GLU A 53 19.98 21.27 -21.82
N ALA A 54 21.23 21.04 -21.41
CA ALA A 54 21.61 19.91 -20.56
C ALA A 54 20.88 19.93 -19.20
N MET A 55 20.64 21.12 -18.63
CA MET A 55 19.90 21.27 -17.38
C MET A 55 18.41 20.97 -17.56
N LEU A 56 17.83 21.38 -18.70
CA LEU A 56 16.44 21.09 -19.05
C LEU A 56 16.26 19.59 -19.31
N ASP A 57 17.12 18.97 -20.10
CA ASP A 57 17.08 17.52 -20.36
C ASP A 57 17.19 16.72 -19.06
N LYS A 58 18.13 17.09 -18.17
CA LYS A 58 18.29 16.42 -16.88
C LYS A 58 17.08 16.59 -15.96
N LYS A 59 16.38 17.73 -16.02
CA LYS A 59 15.15 17.97 -15.23
C LYS A 59 13.94 17.26 -15.84
N LEU A 60 13.83 17.22 -17.16
CA LEU A 60 12.69 16.64 -17.88
C LEU A 60 12.79 15.12 -18.01
N ALA A 61 14.00 14.55 -17.98
CA ALA A 61 14.22 13.10 -18.01
C ALA A 61 13.57 12.34 -16.83
N ASN A 62 13.39 13.02 -15.68
CA ASN A 62 12.76 12.44 -14.49
C ASN A 62 11.26 12.79 -14.39
N LEU A 63 10.68 13.48 -15.37
CA LEU A 63 9.25 13.73 -15.38
C LEU A 63 8.51 12.51 -15.92
N VAL A 64 7.51 12.08 -15.17
CA VAL A 64 6.54 11.07 -15.60
C VAL A 64 5.87 11.58 -16.87
N THR A 65 5.98 10.81 -17.95
CA THR A 65 5.35 11.15 -19.21
C THR A 65 3.86 10.81 -19.17
N LYS A 66 3.08 11.40 -20.09
CA LYS A 66 1.67 11.06 -20.23
C LYS A 66 1.46 9.58 -20.61
N GLU A 67 2.43 8.99 -21.30
CA GLU A 67 2.42 7.58 -21.67
C GLU A 67 2.58 6.67 -20.45
N ASP A 68 3.50 7.01 -19.54
CA ASP A 68 3.68 6.30 -18.26
C ASP A 68 2.38 6.27 -17.44
N LEU A 69 1.68 7.41 -17.37
CA LEU A 69 0.37 7.50 -16.74
C LEU A 69 -0.67 6.59 -17.42
N GLY A 70 -0.65 6.50 -18.75
CA GLY A 70 -1.51 5.60 -19.51
C GLY A 70 -1.25 4.13 -19.20
N VAL A 71 0.03 3.74 -19.12
CA VAL A 71 0.45 2.37 -18.75
C VAL A 71 0.00 2.03 -17.32
N VAL A 72 0.23 2.93 -16.37
CA VAL A 72 -0.17 2.74 -14.97
C VAL A 72 -1.69 2.60 -14.86
N THR A 73 -2.46 3.47 -15.52
CA THR A 73 -3.93 3.43 -15.49
C THR A 73 -4.45 2.11 -16.08
N SER A 74 -3.89 1.69 -17.22
CA SER A 74 -4.27 0.43 -17.87
C SER A 74 -3.98 -0.77 -16.97
N ARG A 75 -2.81 -0.78 -16.32
CA ARG A 75 -2.43 -1.84 -15.38
C ARG A 75 -3.31 -1.85 -14.13
N LEU A 76 -3.73 -0.68 -13.65
CA LEU A 76 -4.65 -0.54 -12.53
C LEU A 76 -6.02 -1.16 -12.86
N VAL A 77 -6.57 -0.87 -14.04
CA VAL A 77 -7.84 -1.47 -14.51
C VAL A 77 -7.74 -3.00 -14.59
N VAL A 78 -6.64 -3.53 -15.13
CA VAL A 78 -6.41 -4.98 -15.18
C VAL A 78 -6.37 -5.56 -13.76
N LEU A 79 -5.58 -4.98 -12.87
CA LEU A 79 -5.47 -5.44 -11.48
C LEU A 79 -6.80 -5.38 -10.73
N GLU A 80 -7.62 -4.35 -10.95
CA GLU A 80 -8.96 -4.26 -10.37
C GLU A 80 -9.88 -5.38 -10.87
N SER A 81 -9.81 -5.69 -12.17
CA SER A 81 -10.60 -6.77 -12.76
C SER A 81 -10.20 -8.14 -12.22
N GLU A 82 -8.89 -8.41 -12.14
CA GLU A 82 -8.33 -9.65 -11.57
C GLU A 82 -8.71 -9.78 -10.09
N ASN A 83 -8.61 -8.69 -9.32
CA ASN A 83 -8.98 -8.69 -7.90
C ASN A 83 -10.47 -9.01 -7.70
N LYS A 84 -11.34 -8.45 -8.55
CA LYS A 84 -12.78 -8.76 -8.54
C LYS A 84 -13.03 -10.23 -8.88
N GLU A 85 -12.38 -10.76 -9.90
CA GLU A 85 -12.51 -12.17 -10.29
C GLU A 85 -12.03 -13.11 -9.18
N MET A 86 -10.87 -12.83 -8.58
CA MET A 86 -10.34 -13.61 -7.47
C MET A 86 -11.29 -13.62 -6.27
N LYS A 87 -11.91 -12.49 -5.94
CA LYS A 87 -12.90 -12.42 -4.86
C LYS A 87 -14.12 -13.31 -5.13
N VAL A 88 -14.60 -13.34 -6.37
CA VAL A 88 -15.72 -14.22 -6.77
C VAL A 88 -15.33 -15.69 -6.61
N LYS A 89 -14.17 -16.09 -7.13
CA LYS A 89 -13.66 -17.46 -6.99
C LYS A 89 -13.48 -17.85 -5.52
N LEU A 90 -12.95 -16.94 -4.69
CA LEU A 90 -12.78 -17.17 -3.26
C LEU A 90 -14.12 -17.41 -2.57
N CYS A 91 -15.15 -16.60 -2.86
CA CYS A 91 -16.49 -16.78 -2.31
C CYS A 91 -17.08 -18.15 -2.70
N GLN A 92 -16.93 -18.56 -3.96
CA GLN A 92 -17.39 -19.88 -4.43
C GLN A 92 -16.70 -21.02 -3.67
N ILE A 93 -15.38 -20.97 -3.54
CA ILE A 93 -14.60 -22.00 -2.83
C ILE A 93 -14.99 -22.08 -1.34
N ILE A 94 -15.26 -20.94 -0.69
CA ILE A 94 -15.71 -20.91 0.70
C ILE A 94 -17.08 -21.59 0.82
N GLU A 95 -18.00 -21.32 -0.10
CA GLU A 95 -19.33 -21.91 -0.09
C GLU A 95 -19.28 -23.42 -0.34
N GLU A 96 -18.49 -23.87 -1.32
CA GLU A 96 -18.25 -25.29 -1.58
C GLU A 96 -17.66 -26.00 -0.36
N ASN A 97 -16.64 -25.41 0.28
CA ASN A 97 -16.05 -25.96 1.49
C ASN A 97 -17.08 -26.10 2.62
N LYS A 98 -17.94 -25.09 2.80
CA LYS A 98 -19.00 -25.15 3.82
C LYS A 98 -19.98 -26.30 3.53
N ILE A 99 -20.37 -26.49 2.28
CA ILE A 99 -21.25 -27.59 1.87
C ILE A 99 -20.58 -28.94 2.15
N ILE A 100 -19.29 -29.09 1.80
CA ILE A 100 -18.53 -30.32 2.03
C ILE A 100 -18.39 -30.61 3.52
N GLN A 101 -18.03 -29.61 4.33
CA GLN A 101 -17.92 -29.77 5.78
C GLN A 101 -19.25 -30.22 6.41
N ASN A 102 -20.37 -29.61 6.01
CA ASN A 102 -21.68 -30.02 6.50
C ASN A 102 -21.99 -31.48 6.13
N LYS A 103 -21.73 -31.89 4.88
CA LYS A 103 -21.91 -33.28 4.45
C LYS A 103 -21.04 -34.24 5.25
N LEU A 104 -19.80 -33.85 5.55
CA LEU A 104 -18.88 -34.67 6.33
C LEU A 104 -19.37 -34.85 7.77
N VAL A 105 -19.84 -33.78 8.42
CA VAL A 105 -20.45 -33.84 9.75
C VAL A 105 -21.68 -34.75 9.76
N ASP A 106 -22.55 -34.62 8.76
CA ASP A 106 -23.75 -35.48 8.64
C ASP A 106 -23.38 -36.96 8.46
N MET A 107 -22.37 -37.24 7.63
CA MET A 107 -21.87 -38.60 7.42
C MET A 107 -21.26 -39.19 8.69
N GLU A 108 -20.46 -38.40 9.41
CA GLU A 108 -19.84 -38.82 10.68
C GLU A 108 -20.90 -39.10 11.75
N ALA A 109 -21.91 -38.23 11.87
CA ALA A 109 -23.03 -38.39 12.78
C ALA A 109 -23.85 -39.66 12.45
N ARG A 110 -24.10 -39.93 11.17
CA ARG A 110 -24.77 -41.16 10.72
C ARG A 110 -23.94 -42.41 11.02
N GLY A 111 -22.63 -42.37 10.74
CA GLY A 111 -21.72 -43.49 10.97
C GLY A 111 -21.56 -43.84 12.46
N ARG A 112 -21.64 -42.84 13.34
CA ARG A 112 -21.53 -43.02 14.80
C ARG A 112 -22.86 -43.11 15.53
N ARG A 113 -23.99 -43.06 14.82
CA ARG A 113 -25.33 -42.98 15.43
C ARG A 113 -25.61 -44.09 16.45
N ASN A 114 -25.03 -45.27 16.25
CA ASN A 114 -25.23 -46.44 17.10
C ASN A 114 -24.01 -46.73 18.00
N ASN A 115 -23.03 -45.84 18.04
CA ASN A 115 -21.84 -46.01 18.86
C ASN A 115 -22.09 -45.44 20.26
N LEU A 116 -22.07 -46.30 21.28
CA LEU A 116 -22.09 -45.85 22.67
C LEU A 116 -20.65 -45.64 23.14
N VAL A 117 -20.33 -44.41 23.55
CA VAL A 117 -19.00 -44.07 24.07
C VAL A 117 -19.06 -44.06 25.60
N PHE A 118 -18.51 -45.10 26.22
CA PHE A 118 -18.30 -45.12 27.67
C PHE A 118 -17.05 -44.30 28.02
N LYS A 119 -17.22 -43.27 28.86
CA LYS A 119 -16.13 -42.43 29.36
C LYS A 119 -15.99 -42.64 30.86
N GLY A 120 -14.75 -42.60 31.37
CA GLY A 120 -14.48 -42.70 32.81
C GLY A 120 -14.32 -44.11 33.38
N LEU A 121 -14.30 -45.15 32.53
CA LEU A 121 -13.93 -46.50 32.94
C LEU A 121 -12.44 -46.54 33.29
N LYS A 122 -12.12 -46.93 34.53
CA LYS A 122 -10.75 -47.24 34.93
C LYS A 122 -10.40 -48.63 34.42
N TRP A 123 -9.32 -48.74 33.65
CA TRP A 123 -8.84 -50.02 33.16
C TRP A 123 -8.14 -50.78 34.28
N ASN A 124 -8.77 -51.84 34.80
CA ASN A 124 -8.11 -52.80 35.67
C ASN A 124 -7.50 -53.91 34.79
N SER A 125 -6.19 -54.13 34.89
CA SER A 125 -5.44 -55.14 34.11
C SER A 125 -5.90 -56.59 34.32
N SER A 126 -6.85 -56.84 35.22
CA SER A 126 -7.50 -58.12 35.48
C SER A 126 -8.75 -58.38 34.62
N GLY A 127 -9.14 -57.45 33.74
CA GLY A 127 -10.28 -57.62 32.82
C GLY A 127 -11.67 -57.55 33.48
N ASN A 128 -11.73 -57.33 34.80
CA ASN A 128 -12.99 -57.08 35.51
C ASN A 128 -13.25 -55.57 35.55
N THR A 129 -14.39 -55.15 35.01
CA THR A 129 -14.87 -53.76 35.09
C THR A 129 -15.84 -53.67 36.26
N ASP A 130 -15.41 -53.02 37.36
CA ASP A 130 -16.28 -52.75 38.49
C ASP A 130 -17.06 -51.43 38.21
N PHE A 131 -18.39 -51.48 38.35
CA PHE A 131 -19.31 -50.35 38.16
C PHE A 131 -19.42 -49.48 39.42
#